data_AF-A0A916DGS6-F1
#
_entry.id   AF-A0A916DGS6-F1
#
_cell.length_a   1.000
_cell.length_b   1.000
_cell.length_c   1.000
_cell.angle_alpha   90.00
_cell.angle_beta   90.00
_cell.angle_gamma   90.00
#
_symmetry.space_group_name_H-M   'P 1'
#
loop_
_entity.id
_entity.type
_entity.pdbx_description
1 polymer ?
#
loop_
_entity_poly.entity_id
_entity_poly.type
_entity_poly.pdbx_seq_one_letter_code
_entity_poly.pdbx_strand_id
1 'polypeptide(L)'
;MAVTFPNSPFSLYQPFPPAGDQPEAIEKLVEGILDGLMYQTLLGVTGSGKTYTMANVIARLGRPAMVLAPNKTLAAQLYSEFREFFPENAVEYFVSYYDYYQPEAYVPSRDLFIEKDSSINEHIEQMRLSATKSLLERRDVVIVGTVSAIYGIGDPVDYHGMILHLREGERIG
;
A
#
# COMPACT_ATOMS: atom_id res chain seq x y z
N MET A 1 -14.52 13.59 -12.27
CA MET A 1 -13.57 14.72 -12.37
C MET A 1 -12.49 14.51 -11.31
N ALA A 2 -11.24 14.88 -11.57
CA ALA A 2 -10.19 14.80 -10.55
C ALA A 2 -10.31 15.97 -9.57
N VAL A 3 -10.18 15.71 -8.27
CA VAL A 3 -10.25 16.69 -7.18
C VAL A 3 -8.92 16.67 -6.43
N THR A 4 -8.40 17.85 -6.12
CA THR A 4 -7.20 18.05 -5.32
C THR A 4 -7.53 18.84 -4.06
N PHE A 5 -6.70 18.70 -3.03
CA PHE A 5 -6.88 19.38 -1.75
C PHE A 5 -5.66 20.25 -1.43
N PRO A 6 -5.80 21.38 -0.71
CA PRO A 6 -4.68 22.23 -0.35
C PRO A 6 -3.57 21.45 0.36
N ASN A 7 -2.32 21.62 -0.08
CA ASN A 7 -1.14 20.93 0.45
C ASN A 7 -1.17 19.40 0.35
N SER A 8 -2.04 18.82 -0.48
CA SER A 8 -2.07 17.38 -0.75
C SER A 8 -1.47 17.08 -2.13
N PRO A 9 -0.55 16.10 -2.23
CA PRO A 9 -0.02 15.67 -3.52
C PRO A 9 -0.95 14.66 -4.23
N PHE A 10 -2.08 14.27 -3.60
CA PHE A 10 -3.03 13.32 -4.17
C PHE A 10 -4.07 13.99 -5.08
N SER A 11 -4.38 13.31 -6.19
CA SER A 11 -5.41 13.66 -7.15
C SER A 11 -6.50 12.58 -7.13
N LEU A 12 -7.59 12.86 -6.43
CA LEU A 12 -8.69 11.91 -6.26
C LEU A 12 -9.61 11.96 -7.47
N TYR A 13 -9.69 10.88 -8.22
CA TYR A 13 -10.71 10.71 -9.24
C TYR A 13 -12.07 10.50 -8.58
N GLN A 14 -12.92 11.52 -8.73
CA GLN A 14 -14.23 11.60 -8.10
C GLN A 14 -15.32 11.60 -9.18
N PRO A 15 -15.87 10.42 -9.54
CA PRO A 15 -16.97 10.31 -10.50
C PRO A 15 -18.30 10.81 -9.90
N PHE A 16 -18.49 10.69 -8.60
CA PHE A 16 -19.65 11.14 -7.85
C PHE A 16 -19.21 11.73 -6.50
N PRO A 17 -19.93 12.70 -5.92
CA PRO A 17 -19.63 13.21 -4.58
C PRO A 17 -19.90 12.18 -3.49
N PRO A 18 -19.20 12.26 -2.33
CA PRO A 18 -19.57 11.49 -1.15
C PRO A 18 -21.04 11.71 -0.78
N ALA A 19 -21.73 10.62 -0.44
CA ALA A 19 -23.18 10.63 -0.18
C ALA A 19 -23.54 9.78 1.05
N GLY A 20 -24.78 9.93 1.54
CA GLY A 20 -25.21 9.29 2.79
C GLY A 20 -24.35 9.74 3.97
N ASP A 21 -23.86 8.79 4.77
CA ASP A 21 -23.04 9.06 5.96
C ASP A 21 -21.56 9.31 5.63
N GLN A 22 -21.15 9.18 4.36
CA GLN A 22 -19.74 9.34 3.96
C GLN A 22 -19.17 10.73 4.28
N PRO A 23 -19.85 11.86 4.00
CA PRO A 23 -19.29 13.18 4.27
C PRO A 23 -18.91 13.37 5.75
N GLU A 24 -19.81 13.01 6.66
CA GLU A 24 -19.58 13.12 8.10
C GLU A 24 -18.48 12.16 8.58
N ALA A 25 -18.44 10.93 8.07
CA ALA A 25 -17.38 9.98 8.39
C ALA A 25 -15.99 10.47 7.93
N ILE A 26 -15.91 11.06 6.73
CA ILE A 26 -14.66 11.64 6.20
C ILE A 26 -14.20 12.79 7.09
N GLU A 27 -15.12 13.70 7.44
CA GLU A 27 -14.81 14.87 8.27
C GLU A 27 -14.26 14.45 9.64
N LYS A 28 -14.96 13.55 10.34
CA LYS A 28 -14.53 13.06 11.66
C LYS A 28 -13.18 12.34 11.64
N LEU A 29 -12.92 11.52 10.62
CA LEU A 29 -11.64 10.81 10.49
C LEU A 29 -10.48 11.78 10.21
N VAL A 30 -10.71 12.79 9.37
CA VAL A 30 -9.71 13.83 9.07
C VAL A 30 -9.43 14.68 10.31
N GLU A 31 -10.48 15.17 10.98
CA GLU A 31 -10.37 15.93 12.23
C GLU A 31 -9.59 15.14 13.28
N GLY A 32 -9.96 13.88 13.52
CA GLY A 32 -9.26 13.04 14.50
C GLY A 32 -7.77 12.87 14.20
N ILE A 33 -7.36 12.80 12.93
CA ILE A 33 -5.93 12.72 12.58
C ILE A 33 -5.23 14.06 12.83
N LEU A 34 -5.89 15.18 12.53
CA LEU A 34 -5.36 16.52 12.77
C LEU A 34 -5.25 16.84 14.27
N ASP A 35 -6.16 16.32 15.08
CA ASP A 35 -6.15 16.41 16.55
C ASP A 35 -5.10 15.49 17.21
N GLY A 36 -4.42 14.66 16.42
CA GLY A 36 -3.36 13.77 16.90
C GLY A 36 -3.85 12.44 17.47
N LEU A 37 -5.09 12.02 17.17
CA LEU A 37 -5.57 10.69 17.56
C LEU A 37 -4.78 9.61 16.82
N MET A 38 -4.11 8.74 17.59
CA MET A 38 -3.36 7.62 17.03
C MET A 38 -4.25 6.48 16.50
N TYR A 39 -5.41 6.27 17.11
CA TYR A 39 -6.32 5.16 16.78
C TYR A 39 -7.72 5.68 16.55
N GLN A 40 -8.30 5.28 15.42
CA GLN A 40 -9.67 5.58 15.03
C GLN A 40 -10.30 4.36 14.38
N THR A 41 -11.63 4.26 14.43
CA THR A 41 -12.37 3.12 13.85
C THR A 41 -13.53 3.63 13.01
N LEU A 42 -13.53 3.27 11.73
CA LEU A 42 -14.65 3.50 10.82
C LEU A 42 -15.63 2.33 10.92
N LEU A 43 -16.72 2.49 11.65
CA LEU A 43 -17.79 1.50 11.74
C LEU A 43 -18.74 1.61 10.53
N GLY A 44 -18.34 1.02 9.40
CA GLY A 44 -19.11 1.06 8.16
C GLY A 44 -19.79 -0.28 7.82
N VAL A 45 -21.09 -0.25 7.52
CA VAL A 45 -21.83 -1.42 7.01
C VAL A 45 -21.28 -1.89 5.65
N THR A 46 -21.53 -3.15 5.28
CA THR A 46 -21.16 -3.66 3.94
C THR A 46 -21.90 -2.86 2.86
N GLY A 47 -21.21 -2.53 1.76
CA GLY A 47 -21.80 -1.75 0.66
C GLY A 47 -21.85 -0.24 0.88
N SER A 48 -21.44 0.29 2.04
CA SER A 48 -21.42 1.74 2.32
C SER A 48 -20.32 2.54 1.59
N GLY A 49 -19.47 1.87 0.80
CA GLY A 49 -18.37 2.53 0.08
C GLY A 49 -17.17 2.90 0.96
N LYS A 50 -16.80 2.03 1.91
CA LYS A 50 -15.67 2.26 2.84
C LYS A 50 -14.36 2.62 2.15
N THR A 51 -14.02 1.97 1.03
CA THR A 51 -12.79 2.29 0.29
C THR A 51 -12.82 3.72 -0.24
N TYR A 52 -13.97 4.17 -0.75
CA TYR A 52 -14.16 5.52 -1.24
C TYR A 52 -14.09 6.58 -0.12
N THR A 53 -14.65 6.27 1.07
CA THR A 53 -14.47 7.06 2.28
C THR A 53 -12.98 7.20 2.62
N MET A 54 -12.22 6.10 2.64
CA MET A 54 -10.80 6.12 2.95
C MET A 54 -9.96 6.83 1.87
N ALA A 55 -10.31 6.71 0.60
CA ALA A 55 -9.68 7.47 -0.49
C ALA A 55 -9.84 8.98 -0.29
N ASN A 56 -11.03 9.44 0.11
CA ASN A 56 -11.24 10.85 0.46
C ASN A 56 -10.40 11.29 1.66
N VAL A 57 -10.29 10.45 2.70
CA VAL A 57 -9.47 10.74 3.89
C VAL A 57 -7.99 10.88 3.50
N ILE A 58 -7.45 9.93 2.72
CA ILE A 58 -6.06 9.97 2.23
C ILE A 58 -5.84 11.24 1.39
N ALA A 59 -6.74 11.52 0.45
CA ALA A 59 -6.61 12.67 -0.45
C ALA A 59 -6.63 14.00 0.31
N ARG A 60 -7.47 14.13 1.35
CA ARG A 60 -7.55 15.35 2.17
C ARG A 60 -6.36 15.56 3.08
N LEU A 61 -5.79 14.48 3.62
CA LEU A 61 -4.66 14.54 4.54
C LEU A 61 -3.32 14.73 3.82
N GLY A 62 -3.21 14.28 2.57
CA GLY A 62 -1.99 14.49 1.77
C GLY A 62 -0.77 13.70 2.25
N ARG A 63 -0.98 12.57 2.94
CA ARG A 63 0.08 11.75 3.53
C ARG A 63 0.17 10.38 2.85
N PRO A 64 1.37 9.79 2.70
CA PRO A 64 1.50 8.40 2.28
C PRO A 64 0.68 7.47 3.19
N ALA A 65 0.04 6.46 2.60
CA ALA A 65 -0.86 5.56 3.32
C ALA A 65 -0.52 4.09 3.08
N MET A 66 -0.64 3.29 4.15
CA MET A 66 -0.53 1.83 4.09
C MET A 66 -1.90 1.21 4.37
N VAL A 67 -2.40 0.41 3.44
CA VAL A 67 -3.65 -0.33 3.55
C VAL A 67 -3.33 -1.80 3.73
N LEU A 68 -3.61 -2.33 4.93
CA LEU A 68 -3.37 -3.74 5.26
C LEU A 68 -4.63 -4.57 5.08
N ALA A 69 -4.54 -5.60 4.22
CA ALA A 69 -5.58 -6.59 4.02
C ALA A 69 -5.15 -7.96 4.61
N PRO A 70 -6.10 -8.74 5.15
CA PRO A 70 -5.80 -10.04 5.78
C PRO A 70 -5.47 -11.14 4.77
N ASN A 71 -5.76 -10.95 3.48
CA ASN A 71 -5.50 -11.95 2.44
C ASN A 71 -5.20 -11.29 1.08
N LYS A 72 -4.57 -12.05 0.16
CA LYS A 72 -4.18 -11.57 -1.18
C LYS A 72 -5.39 -11.19 -2.04
N THR A 73 -6.52 -11.88 -1.90
CA THR A 73 -7.73 -11.60 -2.70
C THR A 73 -8.30 -10.21 -2.42
N LEU A 74 -8.51 -9.88 -1.13
CA LEU A 74 -8.98 -8.55 -0.75
C LEU A 74 -7.93 -7.48 -1.03
N ALA A 75 -6.64 -7.79 -0.86
CA ALA A 75 -5.57 -6.87 -1.22
C ALA A 75 -5.62 -6.50 -2.71
N ALA A 76 -5.81 -7.47 -3.60
CA ALA A 76 -5.93 -7.23 -5.04
C ALA A 76 -7.18 -6.39 -5.39
N GLN A 77 -8.32 -6.65 -4.72
CA GLN A 77 -9.53 -5.84 -4.88
C GLN A 77 -9.30 -4.38 -4.48
N LEU A 78 -8.77 -4.16 -3.28
CA LEU A 78 -8.47 -2.81 -2.78
C LEU A 78 -7.43 -2.11 -3.66
N TYR A 79 -6.41 -2.82 -4.13
CA TYR A 79 -5.42 -2.28 -5.06
C TYR A 79 -6.09 -1.78 -6.35
N SER A 80 -6.99 -2.57 -6.94
CA SER A 80 -7.76 -2.15 -8.12
C SER A 80 -8.62 -0.91 -7.85
N GLU A 81 -9.36 -0.90 -6.73
CA GLU A 81 -10.21 0.23 -6.34
C GLU A 81 -9.38 1.51 -6.12
N PHE A 82 -8.25 1.41 -5.40
CA PHE A 82 -7.38 2.56 -5.18
C PHE A 82 -6.72 3.06 -6.47
N ARG A 83 -6.36 2.17 -7.40
CA ARG A 83 -5.87 2.56 -8.74
C ARG A 83 -6.91 3.34 -9.53
N GLU A 84 -8.19 2.97 -9.42
CA GLU A 84 -9.29 3.72 -10.03
C GLU A 84 -9.53 5.08 -9.36
N PHE A 85 -9.38 5.17 -8.03
CA PHE A 85 -9.51 6.43 -7.30
C PHE A 85 -8.30 7.36 -7.45
N PHE A 86 -7.11 6.82 -7.70
CA PHE A 86 -5.86 7.59 -7.79
C PHE A 86 -5.06 7.24 -9.06
N PRO A 87 -5.61 7.48 -10.26
CA PRO A 87 -4.97 7.08 -11.51
C PRO A 87 -3.63 7.79 -11.77
N GLU A 88 -3.44 8.97 -11.18
CA GLU A 88 -2.25 9.82 -11.36
C GLU A 88 -1.23 9.72 -10.21
N ASN A 89 -1.54 8.97 -9.15
CA ASN A 89 -0.65 8.79 -7.99
C ASN A 89 -0.07 7.38 -7.93
N ALA A 90 0.93 7.19 -7.08
CA ALA A 90 1.59 5.89 -6.90
C ALA A 90 0.74 4.98 -6.01
N VAL A 91 -0.12 4.16 -6.62
CA VAL A 91 -0.81 3.06 -5.95
C VAL A 91 -0.02 1.78 -6.19
N GLU A 92 0.46 1.18 -5.11
CA GLU A 92 1.46 0.11 -5.13
C GLU A 92 0.92 -1.14 -4.43
N TYR A 93 1.48 -2.30 -4.78
CA TYR A 93 1.03 -3.60 -4.26
C TYR A 93 2.16 -4.32 -3.54
N PHE A 94 1.94 -4.71 -2.27
CA PHE A 94 2.96 -5.30 -1.43
C PHE A 94 2.47 -6.56 -0.70
N VAL A 95 2.60 -7.71 -1.35
CA VAL A 95 2.25 -9.03 -0.80
C VAL A 95 3.42 -9.99 -0.92
N SER A 96 3.33 -11.17 -0.31
CA SER A 96 4.33 -12.22 -0.50
C SER A 96 4.47 -12.55 -1.99
N TYR A 97 5.70 -12.49 -2.49
CA TYR A 97 6.05 -12.86 -3.87
C TYR A 97 6.11 -14.38 -4.07
N TYR A 98 5.93 -15.18 -3.02
CA TYR A 98 5.84 -16.62 -3.19
C TYR A 98 4.44 -17.03 -3.67
N ASP A 99 4.39 -17.76 -4.79
CA ASP A 99 3.19 -18.47 -5.25
C ASP A 99 3.00 -19.75 -4.44
N TYR A 100 4.11 -20.40 -4.10
CA TYR A 100 4.16 -21.55 -3.20
C TYR A 100 5.33 -21.36 -2.22
N TYR A 101 5.11 -21.69 -0.95
CA TYR A 101 6.13 -21.62 0.08
C TYR A 101 5.94 -22.72 1.12
N GLN A 102 6.93 -23.58 1.24
CA GLN A 102 7.08 -24.55 2.32
C GLN A 102 8.27 -24.11 3.19
N PRO A 103 8.05 -23.78 4.47
CA PRO A 103 9.15 -23.47 5.37
C PRO A 103 9.96 -24.74 5.65
N GLU A 104 11.24 -24.54 5.93
CA GLU A 104 12.06 -25.57 6.54
C GLU A 104 11.50 -25.90 7.94
N ALA A 105 11.34 -27.19 8.22
CA ALA A 105 10.82 -27.65 9.50
C ALA A 105 11.35 -29.02 9.87
N TYR A 106 11.50 -29.27 11.17
CA TYR A 106 11.75 -30.61 11.70
C TYR A 106 10.54 -31.04 12.52
N VAL A 107 10.05 -32.26 12.28
CA VAL A 107 8.87 -32.86 12.95
C VAL A 107 9.36 -33.99 13.87
N PRO A 108 9.56 -33.72 15.18
CA PRO A 108 10.22 -34.67 16.08
C PRO A 108 9.49 -35.99 16.25
N SER A 109 8.15 -35.98 16.21
CA SER A 109 7.33 -37.18 16.39
C SER A 109 7.50 -38.22 15.28
N ARG A 110 8.03 -37.82 14.12
CA ARG A 110 8.26 -38.68 12.95
C ARG A 110 9.72 -38.75 12.55
N ASP A 111 10.61 -38.11 13.31
CA ASP A 111 12.01 -37.89 12.94
C ASP A 111 12.15 -37.42 11.47
N LEU A 112 11.28 -36.49 11.07
CA LEU A 112 11.17 -36.05 9.68
C LEU A 112 11.69 -34.62 9.54
N PHE A 113 12.71 -34.46 8.71
CA PHE A 113 13.14 -33.16 8.23
C PHE A 113 12.41 -32.81 6.93
N ILE A 114 11.83 -31.61 6.89
CA ILE A 114 11.13 -31.04 5.75
C ILE A 114 12.01 -29.92 5.21
N GLU A 115 12.55 -30.13 4.01
CA GLU A 115 13.35 -29.12 3.33
C GLU A 115 12.48 -27.92 2.91
N LYS A 116 13.13 -26.76 2.87
CA LYS A 116 12.54 -25.56 2.28
C LYS A 116 12.31 -25.79 0.80
N ASP A 117 11.10 -25.52 0.34
CA ASP A 117 10.76 -25.47 -1.08
C ASP A 117 9.90 -24.24 -1.35
N SER A 118 10.09 -23.58 -2.49
CA SER A 118 9.37 -22.35 -2.80
C SER A 118 9.38 -22.03 -4.28
N SER A 119 8.29 -21.42 -4.75
CA SER A 119 8.18 -20.84 -6.09
C SER A 119 7.92 -19.35 -5.99
N ILE A 120 8.70 -18.56 -6.73
CA ILE A 120 8.66 -17.10 -6.74
C ILE A 120 7.86 -16.61 -7.96
N ASN A 121 7.03 -15.60 -7.73
CA ASN A 121 6.35 -14.82 -8.75
C ASN A 121 7.14 -13.54 -9.04
N GLU A 122 7.86 -13.53 -10.15
CA GLU A 122 8.71 -12.39 -10.56
C GLU A 122 7.90 -11.09 -10.73
N HIS A 123 6.64 -11.17 -11.16
CA HIS A 123 5.80 -10.00 -11.32
C HIS A 123 5.47 -9.36 -9.95
N ILE A 124 5.12 -10.17 -8.94
CA ILE A 124 4.88 -9.67 -7.59
C ILE A 124 6.17 -9.13 -6.96
N GLU A 125 7.32 -9.76 -7.22
CA GLU A 125 8.61 -9.23 -6.79
C GLU A 125 8.88 -7.83 -7.37
N GLN A 126 8.66 -7.64 -8.68
CA GLN A 126 8.77 -6.33 -9.33
C GLN A 126 7.81 -5.30 -8.71
N MET A 127 6.56 -5.68 -8.40
CA MET A 127 5.61 -4.78 -7.73
C MET A 127 6.08 -4.37 -6.33
N ARG A 128 6.73 -5.26 -5.58
CA ARG A 128 7.30 -4.90 -4.26
C ARG A 128 8.48 -3.94 -4.38
N LEU A 129 9.33 -4.14 -5.39
CA LEU A 129 10.42 -3.21 -5.71
C LEU A 129 9.86 -1.84 -6.10
N SER A 130 8.80 -1.80 -6.91
CA SER A 130 8.07 -0.57 -7.23
C SER A 130 7.54 0.12 -5.97
N ALA A 131 6.89 -0.62 -5.06
CA ALA A 131 6.34 -0.08 -3.82
C ALA A 131 7.40 0.60 -2.93
N THR A 132 8.55 -0.06 -2.76
CA THR A 132 9.65 0.48 -1.95
C THR A 132 10.29 1.69 -2.60
N LYS A 133 10.55 1.64 -3.92
CA LYS A 133 11.04 2.78 -4.70
C LYS A 133 10.10 3.98 -4.60
N SER A 134 8.80 3.79 -4.83
CA SER A 134 7.80 4.86 -4.77
C SER A 134 7.77 5.54 -3.40
N LEU A 135 7.89 4.79 -2.31
CA LEU A 135 7.93 5.34 -0.95
C LEU A 135 9.17 6.23 -0.70
N LEU A 136 10.28 5.96 -1.39
CA LEU A 136 11.52 6.73 -1.27
C LEU A 136 11.52 7.97 -2.17
N GLU A 137 10.93 7.88 -3.35
CA GLU A 137 10.99 8.95 -4.37
C GLU A 137 9.82 9.94 -4.29
N ARG A 138 8.68 9.55 -3.69
CA ARG A 138 7.41 10.30 -3.77
C ARG A 138 6.68 10.39 -2.43
N ARG A 139 5.78 11.37 -2.32
CA ARG A 139 4.91 11.58 -1.14
C ARG A 139 3.45 11.17 -1.38
N ASP A 140 3.06 10.96 -2.63
CA ASP A 140 1.71 10.57 -3.05
C ASP A 140 1.58 9.06 -3.26
N VAL A 141 1.89 8.29 -2.20
CA VAL A 141 1.96 6.83 -2.27
C VAL A 141 0.86 6.18 -1.42
N VAL A 142 0.10 5.25 -2.03
CA VAL A 142 -0.77 4.31 -1.31
C VAL A 142 -0.25 2.91 -1.55
N ILE A 143 0.20 2.23 -0.51
CA ILE A 143 0.62 0.83 -0.59
C ILE A 143 -0.53 -0.04 -0.08
N VAL A 144 -1.03 -0.94 -0.92
CA VAL A 144 -1.97 -1.99 -0.52
C VAL A 144 -1.18 -3.27 -0.32
N GLY A 145 -1.20 -3.82 0.89
CA GLY A 145 -0.39 -4.98 1.24
C GLY A 145 -1.03 -5.93 2.23
N THR A 146 -0.32 -7.03 2.49
CA THR A 146 -0.70 -8.01 3.51
C THR A 146 0.28 -7.96 4.69
N VAL A 147 0.17 -8.92 5.61
CA VAL A 147 1.17 -9.14 6.68
C VAL A 147 2.60 -9.29 6.17
N SER A 148 2.83 -9.47 4.87
CA SER A 148 4.18 -9.39 4.31
C SER A 148 4.90 -8.08 4.63
N ALA A 149 4.18 -6.99 4.91
CA ALA A 149 4.75 -5.68 5.27
C ALA A 149 5.42 -5.64 6.66
N ILE A 150 5.18 -6.63 7.51
CA ILE A 150 5.84 -6.75 8.83
C ILE A 150 7.01 -7.74 8.82
N TYR A 151 7.30 -8.37 7.68
CA TYR A 151 8.47 -9.23 7.51
C TYR A 151 9.68 -8.39 7.09
N GLY A 152 10.87 -8.89 7.44
CA GLY A 152 12.13 -8.21 7.14
C GLY A 152 12.28 -7.88 5.66
N ILE A 153 12.66 -6.63 5.41
CA ILE A 153 13.19 -6.15 4.13
C ILE A 153 14.59 -5.60 4.41
N GLY A 154 15.45 -5.54 3.38
CA GLY A 154 16.79 -4.97 3.52
C GLY A 154 16.76 -3.55 4.09
N ASP A 155 17.87 -3.13 4.71
CA ASP A 155 17.99 -1.79 5.30
C ASP A 155 17.75 -0.72 4.23
N PRO A 156 16.85 0.27 4.47
CA PRO A 156 16.61 1.35 3.52
C PRO A 156 17.88 2.12 3.14
N VAL A 157 18.83 2.29 4.06
CA VAL A 157 20.11 2.98 3.81
C VAL A 157 20.96 2.19 2.82
N ASP A 158 21.06 0.88 3.01
CA ASP A 158 21.78 -0.01 2.09
C ASP A 158 21.12 0.01 0.71
N TYR A 159 19.78 0.01 0.66
CA TYR A 159 19.04 0.12 -0.59
C TYR A 159 19.38 1.41 -1.36
N HIS A 160 19.46 2.57 -0.69
CA HIS A 160 19.89 3.82 -1.33
C HIS A 160 21.33 3.76 -1.85
N GLY A 161 22.22 3.11 -1.11
CA GLY A 161 23.62 2.92 -1.51
C GLY A 161 23.79 2.08 -2.78
N MET A 162 22.79 1.26 -3.12
CA MET A 162 22.79 0.43 -4.33
C MET A 162 22.11 1.10 -5.54
N ILE A 163 21.47 2.26 -5.37
CA ILE A 163 20.80 2.97 -6.48
C ILE A 163 21.84 3.71 -7.33
N LEU A 164 21.96 3.29 -8.59
CA LEU A 164 22.72 4.05 -9.58
C LEU A 164 21.86 5.23 -10.08
N HIS A 165 22.23 6.45 -9.70
CA HIS A 165 21.65 7.65 -10.28
C HIS A 165 22.30 7.95 -11.63
N LEU A 166 21.49 8.07 -12.68
CA LEU A 166 21.92 8.46 -14.01
C LEU A 166 21.19 9.73 -14.43
N ARG A 167 21.94 10.75 -14.86
CA ARG A 167 21.39 11.96 -15.48
C ARG A 167 21.88 12.10 -16.91
N GLU A 168 21.01 12.61 -17.78
CA GLU A 168 21.40 12.90 -19.17
C GLU A 168 22.59 13.89 -19.19
N GLY A 169 23.65 13.53 -19.92
CA GLY A 169 24.90 14.29 -19.98
C GLY A 169 25.93 13.94 -18.90
N GLU A 170 25.60 13.07 -17.95
CA GLU A 170 26.54 12.57 -16.94
C GLU A 170 27.47 11.50 -17.52
N ARG A 171 28.79 11.64 -17.31
CA ARG A 171 29.75 10.61 -17.70
C ARG A 171 29.83 9.55 -16.61
N ILE A 172 29.40 8.35 -16.95
CA ILE A 172 29.64 7.15 -16.15
C ILE A 172 31.11 6.77 -16.35
N GLY A 173 31.87 6.74 -15.25
CA GLY A 173 33.28 6.32 -15.22
C GLY A 173 33.43 4.81 -15.13
#